data_AF-A0A6F9DDP9-F1
#
_entry.id   AF-A0A6F9DDP9-F1
#
_cell.length_a   1.000
_cell.length_b   1.000
_cell.length_c   1.000
_cell.angle_alpha   90.00
_cell.angle_beta   90.00
_cell.angle_gamma   90.00
#
_symmetry.space_group_name_H-M   'P 1'
#
loop_
_entity.id
_entity.type
_entity.pdbx_description
1 polymer ?
#
loop_
_entity_poly.entity_id
_entity_poly.type
_entity_poly.pdbx_seq_one_letter_code
_entity_poly.pdbx_strand_id
1 'polypeptide(L)'
;MSDKASSTRWPTGENLAATQEDYTNIPGATPFFKLDSKDFSLENYTPSTGLPSNPQDYLRNVMIEARDCPNVVVAKSRPSKIKQNDLNLPEEEDIPGGNFAPTKEWCQMQVSNFFVARSEFSRHLAVLKSIKRQTKKRPKLPIYPLPAWDDELNWRLLSLGNKFTERNSDFSSSPVVKDENMETADEKHVSTTMADNKESCENMQASANIEEDRIVDLSQLKEGYPPLLRMLLRMDAKHVESNLEYHVRWLQTYGFSHQQGRWIYALLVCLEKPLFPTVLSTLRDLARQCAQLRTTYTSEDMEQLNGLNLIICIVGKYFDQSDLLDNT
;
A
#
# COMPACT_ATOMS: atom_id res chain seq x y z
N MET A 1 -45.73 8.61 -10.71
CA MET A 1 -45.65 8.41 -12.18
C MET A 1 -44.32 7.76 -12.45
N SER A 2 -44.39 6.63 -13.15
CA SER A 2 -43.42 5.54 -13.35
C SER A 2 -41.92 5.84 -13.32
N ASP A 3 -41.22 5.09 -12.47
CA ASP A 3 -39.77 4.85 -12.53
C ASP A 3 -39.40 4.09 -13.81
N LYS A 4 -38.43 4.63 -14.56
CA LYS A 4 -37.74 3.91 -15.65
C LYS A 4 -36.45 3.31 -15.10
N ALA A 5 -36.50 2.06 -14.65
CA ALA A 5 -35.31 1.27 -14.45
C ALA A 5 -34.84 0.71 -15.80
N SER A 6 -33.69 1.19 -16.29
CA SER A 6 -33.00 0.59 -17.43
C SER A 6 -32.55 -0.82 -17.06
N SER A 7 -33.33 -1.81 -17.51
CA SER A 7 -32.98 -3.22 -17.44
C SER A 7 -31.77 -3.46 -18.35
N THR A 8 -30.58 -3.51 -17.76
CA THR A 8 -29.38 -4.04 -18.42
C THR A 8 -29.58 -5.54 -18.54
N ARG A 9 -30.20 -5.93 -19.65
CA ARG A 9 -30.47 -7.32 -20.00
C ARG A 9 -29.13 -7.96 -20.37
N TRP A 10 -28.58 -8.74 -19.44
CA TRP A 10 -27.44 -9.60 -19.73
C TRP A 10 -27.76 -10.46 -20.96
N PRO A 11 -26.84 -10.59 -21.92
CA PRO A 11 -27.09 -11.34 -23.15
C PRO A 11 -27.31 -12.82 -22.77
N THR A 12 -28.58 -13.25 -22.81
CA THR A 12 -28.95 -14.65 -22.78
C THR A 12 -28.46 -15.34 -24.05
N GLY A 13 -28.13 -16.64 -23.96
CA GLY A 13 -27.51 -17.41 -25.05
C GLY A 13 -28.21 -17.37 -26.41
N GLU A 14 -29.48 -16.94 -26.48
CA GLU A 14 -30.18 -16.64 -27.74
C GLU A 14 -29.53 -15.53 -28.57
N ASN A 15 -28.91 -14.52 -27.93
CA ASN A 15 -28.33 -13.37 -28.63
C ASN A 15 -26.90 -13.61 -29.15
N LEU A 16 -26.25 -14.72 -28.78
CA LEU A 16 -24.92 -15.09 -29.27
C LEU A 16 -24.97 -15.90 -30.57
N ALA A 17 -26.14 -16.41 -30.96
CA ALA A 17 -26.29 -17.22 -32.17
C ALA A 17 -26.31 -16.38 -33.47
N ALA A 18 -26.36 -15.04 -33.39
CA ALA A 18 -26.58 -14.16 -34.53
C ALA A 18 -25.31 -13.52 -35.12
N THR A 19 -24.14 -13.70 -34.51
CA THR A 19 -22.88 -13.16 -35.03
C THR A 19 -21.96 -14.30 -35.43
N GLN A 20 -21.91 -14.54 -36.73
CA GLN A 20 -21.00 -15.46 -37.40
C GLN A 20 -19.59 -14.84 -37.39
N GLU A 21 -18.92 -14.87 -36.24
CA GLU A 21 -17.52 -14.50 -36.12
C GLU A 21 -16.64 -15.75 -36.26
N ASP A 22 -15.65 -15.65 -37.15
CA ASP A 22 -14.80 -16.73 -37.65
C ASP A 22 -13.69 -17.05 -36.62
N TYR A 23 -14.03 -17.77 -35.55
CA TYR A 23 -13.08 -18.17 -34.52
C TYR A 23 -12.31 -19.44 -34.94
N THR A 24 -11.15 -19.27 -35.56
CA THR A 24 -10.31 -20.41 -36.02
C THR A 24 -9.49 -21.11 -34.93
N ASN A 25 -9.49 -20.66 -33.67
CA ASN A 25 -8.79 -21.36 -32.59
C ASN A 25 -9.45 -21.13 -31.22
N ILE A 26 -10.54 -21.86 -30.97
CA ILE A 26 -11.08 -22.06 -29.62
C ILE A 26 -10.52 -23.38 -29.08
N PRO A 27 -9.91 -23.43 -27.88
CA PRO A 27 -9.52 -24.69 -27.25
C PRO A 27 -10.73 -25.63 -27.15
N GLY A 28 -10.66 -26.79 -27.83
CA GLY A 28 -11.76 -27.74 -27.93
C GLY A 28 -12.61 -27.67 -29.22
N ALA A 29 -12.36 -26.71 -30.12
CA ALA A 29 -13.05 -26.62 -31.42
C ALA A 29 -12.44 -27.53 -32.50
N THR A 30 -11.22 -28.01 -32.30
CA THR A 30 -10.60 -28.99 -33.21
C THR A 30 -10.79 -30.40 -32.63
N PRO A 31 -11.44 -31.32 -33.37
CA PRO A 31 -11.60 -32.69 -32.91
C PRO A 31 -10.21 -33.32 -32.68
N PHE A 32 -10.09 -34.12 -31.63
CA PHE A 32 -8.83 -34.79 -31.24
C PHE A 32 -8.27 -35.67 -32.37
N PHE A 33 -9.15 -36.16 -33.25
CA PHE A 33 -8.77 -36.81 -34.49
C PHE A 33 -8.77 -35.78 -35.62
N LYS A 34 -7.68 -35.74 -36.41
CA LYS A 34 -7.69 -35.06 -37.71
C LYS A 34 -8.58 -35.86 -38.63
N LEU A 35 -9.80 -35.39 -38.82
CA LEU A 35 -10.79 -36.06 -39.65
C LEU A 35 -10.80 -35.39 -41.01
N ASP A 36 -10.49 -36.14 -42.08
CA ASP A 36 -10.70 -35.65 -43.43
C ASP A 36 -12.20 -35.50 -43.66
N SER A 37 -12.62 -34.38 -44.25
CA SER A 37 -14.04 -34.01 -44.44
C SER A 37 -14.85 -35.06 -45.21
N LYS A 38 -14.16 -35.97 -45.92
CA LYS A 38 -14.73 -37.07 -46.69
C LYS A 38 -15.07 -38.29 -45.84
N ASP A 39 -14.38 -38.51 -44.71
CA ASP A 39 -14.55 -39.71 -43.87
C ASP A 39 -15.86 -39.69 -43.06
N PHE A 40 -16.48 -38.52 -42.93
CA PHE A 40 -17.73 -38.31 -42.19
C PHE A 40 -18.84 -37.69 -43.05
N SER A 41 -18.78 -37.82 -44.38
CA SER A 41 -19.93 -37.41 -45.20
C SER A 41 -21.16 -38.21 -44.78
N LEU A 42 -22.12 -37.50 -44.20
CA LEU A 42 -23.42 -38.04 -43.79
C LEU A 42 -24.41 -38.06 -44.96
N GLU A 43 -24.01 -37.55 -46.13
CA GLU A 43 -24.77 -37.70 -47.37
C GLU A 43 -24.80 -39.19 -47.74
N ASN A 44 -25.95 -39.82 -47.54
CA ASN A 44 -26.26 -41.24 -47.80
C ASN A 44 -25.81 -42.25 -46.73
N TYR A 45 -25.45 -41.82 -45.51
CA TYR A 45 -25.18 -42.76 -44.42
C TYR A 45 -26.46 -43.08 -43.63
N THR A 46 -26.92 -44.33 -43.69
CA THR A 46 -28.01 -44.84 -42.86
C THR A 46 -27.44 -45.52 -41.61
N PRO A 47 -27.74 -45.04 -40.39
CA PRO A 47 -27.22 -45.63 -39.17
C PRO A 47 -27.68 -47.09 -39.04
N SER A 48 -26.72 -47.99 -38.81
CA SER A 48 -27.01 -49.40 -38.54
C SER A 48 -27.71 -49.56 -37.20
N THR A 49 -28.75 -50.39 -37.15
CA THR A 49 -29.49 -50.73 -35.92
C THR A 49 -28.76 -51.76 -35.04
N GLY A 50 -27.67 -52.37 -35.53
CA GLY A 50 -26.82 -53.31 -34.80
C GLY A 50 -25.54 -52.66 -34.24
N LEU A 51 -24.74 -53.43 -33.50
CA LEU A 51 -23.45 -52.94 -32.97
C LEU A 51 -22.53 -52.51 -34.14
N PRO A 52 -21.99 -51.28 -34.11
CA PRO A 52 -21.09 -50.82 -35.14
C PRO A 52 -19.81 -51.67 -35.14
N SER A 53 -19.44 -52.17 -36.31
CA SER A 53 -18.29 -53.07 -36.47
C SER A 53 -16.95 -52.32 -36.57
N ASN A 54 -16.98 -50.99 -36.72
CA ASN A 54 -15.80 -50.16 -36.94
C ASN A 54 -15.93 -48.81 -36.19
N PRO A 55 -14.84 -48.21 -35.66
CA PRO A 55 -14.89 -46.95 -34.92
C PRO A 55 -15.44 -45.76 -35.72
N GLN A 56 -15.24 -45.72 -37.05
CA GLN A 56 -15.77 -44.67 -37.92
C GLN A 56 -17.31 -44.70 -37.99
N ASP A 57 -17.90 -45.90 -38.08
CA ASP A 57 -19.36 -46.06 -38.11
C ASP A 57 -19.98 -45.72 -36.76
N TYR A 58 -19.29 -46.07 -35.68
CA TYR A 58 -19.65 -45.64 -34.33
C TYR A 58 -19.68 -44.10 -34.22
N LEU A 59 -18.62 -43.42 -34.66
CA LEU A 59 -18.56 -41.96 -34.61
C LEU A 59 -19.62 -41.30 -35.52
N ARG A 60 -19.95 -41.87 -36.69
CA ARG A 60 -21.05 -41.36 -37.54
C ARG A 60 -22.41 -41.49 -36.86
N ASN A 61 -22.67 -42.63 -36.20
CA ASN A 61 -23.89 -42.82 -35.41
C ASN A 61 -23.97 -41.81 -34.26
N VAL A 62 -22.88 -41.60 -33.51
CA VAL A 62 -22.80 -40.62 -32.42
C VAL A 62 -22.99 -39.19 -32.93
N MET A 63 -22.45 -38.84 -34.11
CA MET A 63 -22.66 -37.53 -34.71
C MET A 63 -24.13 -37.28 -35.11
N ILE A 64 -24.84 -38.31 -35.57
CA ILE A 64 -26.29 -38.22 -35.85
C ILE A 64 -27.07 -38.09 -34.53
N GLU A 65 -26.79 -38.95 -33.55
CA GLU A 65 -27.44 -38.92 -32.24
C GLU A 65 -27.22 -37.57 -31.52
N ALA A 66 -26.00 -37.01 -31.61
CA ALA A 66 -25.67 -35.71 -31.04
C ALA A 66 -26.36 -34.54 -31.77
N ARG A 67 -26.67 -34.67 -33.07
CA ARG A 67 -27.48 -33.67 -33.81
C ARG A 67 -28.94 -33.69 -33.38
N ASP A 68 -29.44 -34.87 -33.02
CA ASP A 68 -30.80 -35.04 -32.49
C ASP A 68 -30.90 -34.60 -31.02
N CYS A 69 -29.76 -34.47 -30.33
CA CYS A 69 -29.69 -33.95 -28.97
C CYS A 69 -29.65 -32.41 -28.92
N PRO A 70 -30.36 -31.77 -27.98
CA PRO A 70 -30.26 -30.32 -27.78
C PRO A 70 -28.86 -29.91 -27.29
N ASN A 71 -28.27 -28.91 -27.97
CA ASN A 71 -26.90 -28.43 -27.70
C ASN A 71 -26.70 -27.87 -26.28
N VAL A 72 -27.76 -27.30 -25.69
CA VAL A 72 -27.75 -26.82 -24.31
C VAL A 72 -29.04 -27.23 -23.63
N VAL A 73 -28.93 -27.86 -22.47
CA VAL A 73 -30.07 -28.21 -21.61
C VAL A 73 -29.92 -27.54 -20.25
N VAL A 74 -30.99 -26.93 -19.75
CA VAL A 74 -31.00 -26.30 -18.42
C VAL A 74 -31.86 -27.12 -17.48
N ALA A 75 -31.23 -27.81 -16.54
CA ALA A 75 -31.93 -28.54 -15.50
C ALA A 75 -32.45 -27.58 -14.42
N LYS A 76 -33.77 -27.55 -14.21
CA LYS A 76 -34.39 -26.78 -13.12
C LYS A 76 -34.11 -27.47 -11.78
N SER A 77 -33.21 -26.90 -10.98
CA SER A 77 -32.96 -27.36 -9.61
C SER A 77 -34.14 -27.03 -8.69
N ARG A 78 -34.48 -27.95 -7.77
CA ARG A 78 -35.52 -27.69 -6.76
C ARG A 78 -34.94 -26.72 -5.70
N PRO A 79 -35.61 -25.61 -5.39
CA PRO A 79 -35.10 -24.57 -4.49
C PRO A 79 -34.82 -25.09 -3.07
N SER A 80 -35.49 -26.17 -2.64
CA SER A 80 -35.29 -26.84 -1.36
C SER A 80 -33.94 -27.55 -1.19
N LYS A 81 -33.10 -27.62 -2.22
CA LYS A 81 -31.73 -28.20 -2.15
C LYS A 81 -30.61 -27.16 -2.21
N ILE A 82 -30.94 -25.88 -2.40
CA ILE A 82 -29.95 -24.81 -2.51
C ILE A 82 -29.80 -24.19 -1.12
N LYS A 83 -28.71 -24.52 -0.42
CA LYS A 83 -28.30 -23.77 0.76
C LYS A 83 -27.80 -22.42 0.26
N GLN A 84 -28.40 -21.32 0.73
CA GLN A 84 -27.77 -20.01 0.59
C GLN A 84 -26.46 -20.07 1.36
N ASN A 85 -25.35 -19.88 0.66
CA ASN A 85 -24.12 -19.49 1.32
C ASN A 85 -24.24 -17.99 1.52
N ASP A 86 -24.20 -17.56 2.78
CA ASP A 86 -24.09 -16.15 3.09
C ASP A 86 -22.78 -15.64 2.48
N LEU A 87 -22.90 -14.58 1.68
CA LEU A 87 -21.73 -13.85 1.21
C LEU A 87 -21.05 -13.27 2.45
N ASN A 88 -19.81 -13.70 2.73
CA ASN A 88 -18.94 -12.97 3.64
C ASN A 88 -18.52 -11.68 2.94
N LEU A 89 -19.41 -10.70 2.98
CA LEU A 89 -19.08 -9.33 2.62
C LEU A 89 -18.17 -8.79 3.73
N PRO A 90 -16.97 -8.27 3.40
CA PRO A 90 -16.26 -7.45 4.36
C PRO A 90 -17.18 -6.28 4.75
N GLU A 91 -17.27 -5.97 6.04
CA GLU A 91 -18.10 -4.86 6.53
C GLU A 91 -17.80 -3.60 5.70
N GLU A 92 -18.82 -3.07 5.03
CA GLU A 92 -18.78 -1.71 4.48
C GLU A 92 -18.74 -0.77 5.68
N GLU A 93 -17.54 -0.52 6.19
CA GLU A 93 -17.31 0.57 7.12
C GLU A 93 -17.45 1.87 6.33
N ASP A 94 -18.69 2.35 6.21
CA ASP A 94 -18.96 3.73 5.84
C ASP A 94 -18.11 4.62 6.75
N ILE A 95 -17.21 5.39 6.15
CA ILE A 95 -16.40 6.34 6.88
C ILE A 95 -17.37 7.34 7.53
N PRO A 96 -17.36 7.48 8.87
CA PRO A 96 -18.30 8.36 9.55
C PRO A 96 -18.13 9.78 8.99
N GLY A 97 -19.12 10.23 8.23
CA GLY A 97 -19.20 11.57 7.67
C GLY A 97 -19.19 12.56 8.82
N GLY A 98 -18.03 13.17 9.05
CA GLY A 98 -17.85 14.07 10.19
C GLY A 98 -18.50 15.42 9.90
N ASN A 99 -18.95 16.10 10.96
CA ASN A 99 -19.33 17.52 10.91
C ASN A 99 -18.19 18.44 10.41
N PHE A 100 -16.99 17.88 10.21
CA PHE A 100 -15.77 18.52 9.75
C PHE A 100 -15.31 18.00 8.37
N ALA A 101 -16.19 17.41 7.58
CA ALA A 101 -15.86 16.97 6.22
C ALA A 101 -15.42 18.16 5.34
N PRO A 102 -14.35 18.02 4.54
CA PRO A 102 -13.85 19.09 3.68
C PRO A 102 -14.76 19.31 2.47
N THR A 103 -14.74 20.53 1.90
CA THR A 103 -15.49 20.81 0.67
C THR A 103 -14.87 20.13 -0.55
N LYS A 104 -15.69 19.88 -1.59
CA LYS A 104 -15.24 19.25 -2.84
C LYS A 104 -14.14 20.06 -3.53
N GLU A 105 -14.24 21.38 -3.52
CA GLU A 105 -13.26 22.29 -4.11
C GLU A 105 -11.93 22.24 -3.34
N TRP A 106 -11.99 22.20 -2.00
CA TRP A 106 -10.79 22.04 -1.18
C TRP A 106 -10.08 20.73 -1.50
N CYS A 107 -10.82 19.62 -1.57
CA CYS A 107 -10.30 18.31 -1.94
C CYS A 107 -9.60 18.33 -3.30
N GLN A 108 -10.24 18.90 -4.32
CA GLN A 108 -9.65 19.04 -5.67
C GLN A 108 -8.35 19.84 -5.65
N MET A 109 -8.32 20.96 -4.91
CA MET A 109 -7.13 21.79 -4.77
C MET A 109 -5.98 21.00 -4.11
N GLN A 110 -6.26 20.25 -3.04
CA GLN A 110 -5.24 19.46 -2.36
C GLN A 110 -4.68 18.33 -3.23
N VAL A 111 -5.54 17.65 -4.00
CA VAL A 111 -5.12 16.60 -4.93
C VAL A 111 -4.23 17.18 -6.04
N SER A 112 -4.54 18.38 -6.53
CA SER A 112 -3.70 19.10 -7.49
C SER A 112 -2.32 19.43 -6.92
N ASN A 113 -2.27 19.99 -5.70
CA ASN A 113 -1.00 20.26 -5.01
C ASN A 113 -0.18 18.99 -4.77
N PHE A 114 -0.84 17.90 -4.40
CA PHE A 114 -0.22 16.60 -4.22
C PHE A 114 0.39 16.06 -5.52
N PHE A 115 -0.32 16.21 -6.64
CA PHE A 115 0.21 15.86 -7.96
C PHE A 115 1.48 16.65 -8.31
N VAL A 116 1.49 17.98 -8.05
CA VAL A 116 2.68 18.81 -8.25
C VAL A 116 3.85 18.35 -7.38
N ALA A 117 3.60 18.07 -6.10
CA ALA A 117 4.63 17.58 -5.19
C ALA A 117 5.26 16.26 -5.68
N ARG A 118 4.45 15.35 -6.23
CA ARG A 118 4.93 14.09 -6.82
C ARG A 118 5.73 14.28 -8.10
N SER A 119 5.32 15.23 -8.95
CA SER A 119 6.07 15.60 -10.15
C SER A 119 7.46 16.13 -9.78
N GLU A 120 7.53 17.04 -8.80
CA GLU A 120 8.81 17.58 -8.31
C GLU A 120 9.68 16.52 -7.65
N PHE A 121 9.08 15.63 -6.84
CA PHE A 121 9.79 14.50 -6.25
C PHE A 121 10.42 13.61 -7.33
N SER A 122 9.66 13.25 -8.35
CA SER A 122 10.13 12.43 -9.48
C SER A 122 11.27 13.11 -10.24
N ARG A 123 11.17 14.43 -10.46
CA ARG A 123 12.23 15.24 -11.07
C ARG A 123 13.50 15.20 -10.24
N HIS A 124 13.39 15.42 -8.92
CA HIS A 124 14.54 15.36 -8.01
C HIS A 124 15.15 13.96 -7.90
N LEU A 125 14.34 12.91 -7.97
CA LEU A 125 14.80 11.52 -7.99
C LEU A 125 15.60 11.20 -9.26
N ALA A 126 15.14 11.67 -10.42
CA ALA A 126 15.88 11.55 -11.68
C ALA A 126 17.24 12.27 -11.60
N VAL A 127 17.28 13.48 -11.05
CA VAL A 127 18.53 14.22 -10.82
C VAL A 127 19.45 13.47 -9.85
N LEU A 128 18.93 12.90 -8.75
CA LEU A 128 19.77 12.15 -7.82
C LEU A 128 20.34 10.88 -8.48
N LYS A 129 19.55 10.18 -9.31
CA LYS A 129 19.98 9.00 -10.05
C LYS A 129 21.07 9.31 -11.07
N SER A 130 21.13 10.53 -11.64
CA SER A 130 22.18 10.94 -12.56
C SER A 130 23.51 11.32 -11.87
N ILE A 131 23.47 11.66 -10.59
CA ILE A 131 24.65 11.98 -9.79
C ILE A 131 25.37 10.68 -9.37
N LYS A 132 26.65 10.55 -9.75
CA LYS A 132 27.48 9.41 -9.31
C LYS A 132 27.59 9.36 -7.78
N ARG A 133 27.44 8.16 -7.22
CA ARG A 133 27.36 7.91 -5.76
C ARG A 133 28.54 8.48 -4.95
N GLN A 134 29.74 8.49 -5.53
CA GLN A 134 31.01 8.90 -4.89
C GLN A 134 31.30 10.41 -4.99
N THR A 135 30.41 11.19 -5.61
CA THR A 135 30.66 12.62 -5.83
C THR A 135 30.30 13.44 -4.60
N LYS A 136 31.14 14.44 -4.30
CA LYS A 136 30.87 15.46 -3.26
C LYS A 136 29.58 16.26 -3.51
N LYS A 137 29.02 16.18 -4.72
CA LYS A 137 27.75 16.83 -5.12
C LYS A 137 26.51 16.11 -4.57
N ARG A 138 26.64 14.88 -4.06
CA ARG A 138 25.50 14.14 -3.51
C ARG A 138 25.11 14.71 -2.14
N PRO A 139 23.84 15.11 -1.91
CA PRO A 139 23.43 15.70 -0.63
C PRO A 139 23.68 14.74 0.54
N LYS A 140 24.37 15.20 1.60
CA LYS A 140 24.65 14.38 2.80
C LYS A 140 23.37 14.05 3.56
N LEU A 141 23.25 12.83 4.08
CA LEU A 141 22.13 12.47 4.95
C LEU A 141 22.26 13.14 6.33
N PRO A 142 21.14 13.38 7.04
CA PRO A 142 21.22 13.72 8.46
C PRO A 142 21.79 12.55 9.28
N ILE A 143 21.47 11.30 8.89
CA ILE A 143 21.94 10.05 9.51
C ILE A 143 22.31 9.08 8.39
N TYR A 144 23.50 8.49 8.46
CA TYR A 144 23.99 7.51 7.49
C TYR A 144 24.50 6.25 8.18
N PRO A 145 24.10 5.04 7.74
CA PRO A 145 23.04 4.75 6.77
C PRO A 145 21.63 5.06 7.32
N LEU A 146 20.62 5.06 6.44
CA LEU A 146 19.22 5.01 6.92
C LEU A 146 18.97 3.65 7.60
N PRO A 147 18.01 3.56 8.55
CA PRO A 147 17.61 2.28 9.11
C PRO A 147 17.19 1.29 8.02
N ALA A 148 17.40 -0.01 8.27
CA ALA A 148 16.93 -1.06 7.38
C ALA A 148 15.40 -1.00 7.23
N TRP A 149 14.87 -1.49 6.12
CA TRP A 149 13.43 -1.42 5.83
C TRP A 149 12.57 -2.20 6.85
N ASP A 150 13.13 -3.21 7.51
CA ASP A 150 12.51 -4.06 8.53
C ASP A 150 12.76 -3.58 9.98
N ASP A 151 13.52 -2.50 10.16
CA ASP A 151 13.89 -1.98 11.48
C ASP A 151 12.87 -0.97 11.99
N GLU A 152 11.73 -1.49 12.45
CA GLU A 152 10.62 -0.68 12.96
C GLU A 152 11.05 0.27 14.09
N LEU A 153 11.86 -0.21 15.03
CA LEU A 153 12.24 0.58 16.21
C LEU A 153 13.02 1.82 15.81
N ASN A 154 14.03 1.67 14.94
CA ASN A 154 14.83 2.81 14.50
C ASN A 154 14.03 3.74 13.57
N TRP A 155 13.10 3.21 12.75
CA TRP A 155 12.18 4.08 12.00
C TRP A 155 11.26 4.89 12.91
N ARG A 156 10.76 4.30 13.99
CA ARG A 156 9.94 5.01 15.00
C ARG A 156 10.73 6.14 15.65
N LEU A 157 11.94 5.84 16.12
CA LEU A 157 12.82 6.82 16.75
C LEU A 157 13.20 7.94 15.77
N LEU A 158 13.56 7.58 14.54
CA LEU A 158 13.92 8.52 13.50
C LEU A 158 12.78 9.46 13.12
N SER A 159 11.55 8.96 13.02
CA SER A 159 10.40 9.73 12.51
C SER A 159 9.63 10.48 13.59
N LEU A 160 9.40 9.84 14.75
CA LEU A 160 8.56 10.36 15.84
C LEU A 160 9.38 10.75 17.09
N GLY A 161 10.56 10.18 17.29
CA GLY A 161 11.38 10.40 18.49
C GLY A 161 10.80 9.73 19.74
N ASN A 162 11.36 10.06 20.92
CA ASN A 162 11.02 9.44 22.20
C ASN A 162 9.94 10.15 23.03
N LYS A 163 9.31 11.20 22.50
CA LYS A 163 8.23 11.93 23.18
C LYS A 163 7.06 11.07 23.69
N PHE A 164 6.86 9.87 23.15
CA PHE A 164 5.73 9.00 23.50
C PHE A 164 6.06 7.90 24.51
N THR A 165 7.34 7.56 24.71
CA THR A 165 7.73 6.52 25.68
C THR A 165 7.63 6.98 27.13
N GLU A 166 7.77 8.29 27.38
CA GLU A 166 7.71 8.86 28.74
C GLU A 166 6.30 8.90 29.34
N ARG A 167 5.23 8.75 28.55
CA ARG A 167 3.85 8.72 29.10
C ARG A 167 3.40 7.35 29.63
N ASN A 168 4.12 6.27 29.30
CA ASN A 168 3.75 4.90 29.69
C ASN A 168 4.63 4.32 30.81
N SER A 169 5.69 5.01 31.26
CA SER A 169 6.54 4.55 32.36
C SER A 169 5.93 4.72 33.76
N ASP A 170 4.84 5.49 33.90
CA ASP A 170 4.25 5.78 35.20
C ASP A 170 3.28 4.69 35.71
N PHE A 171 3.02 3.63 34.93
CA PHE A 171 2.09 2.54 35.31
C PHE A 171 2.72 1.15 35.42
N SER A 172 4.04 1.02 35.27
CA SER A 172 4.75 -0.24 35.54
C SER A 172 6.16 0.04 36.03
N SER A 173 6.28 0.38 37.30
CA SER A 173 7.51 0.16 38.06
C SER A 173 7.11 -0.36 39.44
N SER A 174 6.92 -1.68 39.53
CA SER A 174 7.12 -2.38 40.79
C SER A 174 8.63 -2.47 41.04
N PRO A 175 9.09 -2.26 42.27
CA PRO A 175 10.50 -2.01 42.56
C PRO A 175 11.30 -3.31 42.46
N VAL A 176 12.24 -3.36 41.51
CA VAL A 176 13.32 -4.35 41.57
C VAL A 176 14.36 -3.84 42.57
N VAL A 177 14.62 -4.72 43.52
CA VAL A 177 15.45 -4.58 44.71
C VAL A 177 16.83 -4.03 44.37
N LYS A 178 17.27 -3.07 45.17
CA LYS A 178 18.65 -2.59 45.29
C LYS A 178 19.50 -3.70 45.88
N ASP A 179 20.58 -4.08 45.22
CA ASP A 179 21.75 -4.60 45.92
C ASP A 179 22.82 -3.51 45.92
N GLU A 180 22.97 -2.93 47.10
CA GLU A 180 24.09 -2.12 47.52
C GLU A 180 25.31 -3.03 47.66
N ASN A 181 26.44 -2.67 47.06
CA ASN A 181 27.72 -2.99 47.68
C ASN A 181 28.67 -1.80 47.60
N MET A 182 29.00 -1.41 48.82
CA MET A 182 29.81 -0.32 49.31
C MET A 182 31.27 -0.76 49.27
N GLU A 183 32.15 0.04 48.67
CA GLU A 183 33.54 0.07 49.10
C GLU A 183 34.10 1.48 48.98
N THR A 184 34.61 1.94 50.10
CA THR A 184 34.98 3.30 50.46
C THR A 184 36.46 3.58 50.25
N ALA A 185 36.76 4.88 50.10
CA ALA A 185 38.01 5.57 50.38
C ALA A 185 39.17 5.39 49.36
N ASP A 186 39.59 6.48 48.71
CA ASP A 186 40.60 7.33 49.34
C ASP A 186 40.66 8.74 48.73
N GLU A 187 41.05 9.68 49.57
CA GLU A 187 40.95 11.13 49.39
C GLU A 187 42.34 11.75 49.10
N LYS A 188 42.33 12.94 48.45
CA LYS A 188 43.38 13.98 48.38
C LYS A 188 44.36 13.93 47.19
N HIS A 189 44.33 14.95 46.32
CA HIS A 189 45.09 16.20 46.57
C HIS A 189 44.75 17.30 45.55
N VAL A 190 44.54 18.50 46.09
CA VAL A 190 44.41 19.79 45.38
C VAL A 190 45.78 20.25 44.89
N SER A 191 45.84 20.83 43.68
CA SER A 191 46.70 21.99 43.37
C SER A 191 46.25 22.72 42.10
N THR A 192 45.75 23.93 42.33
CA THR A 192 45.62 25.06 41.41
C THR A 192 46.97 25.46 40.80
N THR A 193 47.04 25.75 39.50
CA THR A 193 47.76 26.92 38.97
C THR A 193 47.17 27.33 37.61
N MET A 194 46.86 28.62 37.49
CA MET A 194 46.58 29.33 36.24
C MET A 194 47.88 29.85 35.65
N ALA A 195 48.05 29.79 34.33
CA ALA A 195 48.85 30.77 33.57
C ALA A 195 48.49 30.70 32.08
N ASP A 196 47.99 31.83 31.57
CA ASP A 196 47.92 32.18 30.16
C ASP A 196 49.29 32.06 29.48
N ASN A 197 49.32 31.60 28.23
CA ASN A 197 50.07 32.31 27.20
C ASN A 197 49.63 31.94 25.78
N LYS A 198 49.51 33.01 25.00
CA LYS A 198 49.02 33.12 23.64
C LYS A 198 50.17 32.91 22.65
N GLU A 199 49.78 32.55 21.43
CA GLU A 199 50.49 32.73 20.14
C GLU A 199 51.59 31.74 19.75
N SER A 200 51.31 31.00 18.68
CA SER A 200 52.30 30.71 17.64
C SER A 200 51.64 30.61 16.27
N CYS A 201 52.40 31.09 15.29
CA CYS A 201 52.06 31.29 13.88
C CYS A 201 52.03 29.99 13.06
N GLU A 202 51.21 30.06 11.99
CA GLU A 202 51.35 29.54 10.63
C GLU A 202 52.03 28.18 10.30
N ASN A 203 51.23 27.38 9.57
CA ASN A 203 51.55 26.48 8.44
C ASN A 203 52.49 25.27 8.64
N MET A 204 51.93 24.06 8.46
CA MET A 204 52.26 23.16 7.33
C MET A 204 51.30 21.95 7.27
N GLN A 205 51.21 21.38 6.08
CA GLN A 205 50.17 20.46 5.57
C GLN A 205 50.10 19.06 6.22
N ALA A 206 49.02 18.34 5.87
CA ALA A 206 48.66 16.95 6.15
C ALA A 206 47.72 16.82 7.36
N SER A 207 46.44 16.46 7.23
CA SER A 207 45.91 15.29 6.53
C SER A 207 44.38 15.48 6.38
N ALA A 208 43.79 14.81 5.40
CA ALA A 208 42.35 14.83 5.15
C ALA A 208 41.55 14.34 6.37
N ASN A 209 40.98 15.26 7.15
CA ASN A 209 39.88 14.94 8.06
C ASN A 209 38.62 14.74 7.21
N ILE A 210 38.37 13.48 6.85
CA ILE A 210 37.06 12.99 6.46
C ILE A 210 36.18 13.20 7.69
N GLU A 211 35.44 14.31 7.74
CA GLU A 211 34.44 14.54 8.79
C GLU A 211 33.49 13.33 8.83
N GLU A 212 33.56 12.65 9.96
CA GLU A 212 32.94 11.38 10.30
C GLU A 212 31.48 11.31 9.88
N ASP A 213 31.09 10.15 9.35
CA ASP A 213 29.69 9.76 9.24
C ASP A 213 29.05 9.94 10.63
N ARG A 214 28.15 10.92 10.77
CA ARG A 214 27.44 11.18 12.02
C ARG A 214 26.55 10.00 12.35
N ILE A 215 27.09 9.02 13.07
CA ILE A 215 26.33 7.96 13.72
C ILE A 215 25.61 8.62 14.90
N VAL A 216 24.37 9.06 14.67
CA VAL A 216 23.52 9.64 15.72
C VAL A 216 22.86 8.49 16.47
N ASP A 217 23.00 8.45 17.79
CA ASP A 217 22.21 7.57 18.64
C ASP A 217 20.74 8.02 18.64
N LEU A 218 19.92 7.31 17.88
CA LEU A 218 18.49 7.59 17.71
C LEU A 218 17.72 7.50 19.03
N SER A 219 18.21 6.78 20.04
CA SER A 219 17.55 6.63 21.34
C SER A 219 17.57 7.92 22.16
N GLN A 220 18.44 8.88 21.86
CA GLN A 220 18.51 10.15 22.57
C GLN A 220 17.63 11.23 21.94
N LEU A 221 17.00 10.91 20.81
CA LEU A 221 16.25 11.89 20.03
C LEU A 221 14.88 12.16 20.68
N LYS A 222 14.74 13.31 21.33
CA LYS A 222 13.45 13.75 21.89
C LYS A 222 12.40 13.94 20.80
N GLU A 223 12.73 14.67 19.73
CA GLU A 223 11.86 14.91 18.58
C GLU A 223 12.40 14.23 17.33
N GLY A 224 11.58 13.40 16.68
CA GLY A 224 11.94 12.78 15.41
C GLY A 224 12.30 13.79 14.31
N TYR A 225 13.15 13.37 13.39
CA TYR A 225 13.48 14.16 12.21
C TYR A 225 12.26 14.29 11.29
N PRO A 226 12.03 15.46 10.67
CA PRO A 226 11.03 15.58 9.61
C PRO A 226 11.45 14.75 8.37
N PRO A 227 10.51 14.40 7.48
CA PRO A 227 10.80 13.67 6.24
C PRO A 227 11.55 14.55 5.23
N LEU A 228 12.87 14.66 5.39
CA LEU A 228 13.69 15.48 4.51
C LEU A 228 13.80 14.85 3.13
N LEU A 229 13.72 15.65 2.06
CA LEU A 229 13.83 15.19 0.68
C LEU A 229 15.06 14.29 0.44
N ARG A 230 16.22 14.64 1.02
CA ARG A 230 17.46 13.85 0.89
C ARG A 230 17.43 12.46 1.55
N MET A 231 16.50 12.25 2.49
CA MET A 231 16.20 10.94 3.09
C MET A 231 15.25 10.16 2.18
N LEU A 232 14.14 10.78 1.81
CA LEU A 232 13.12 10.19 0.94
C LEU A 232 13.71 9.70 -0.40
N LEU A 233 14.57 10.51 -1.04
CA LEU A 233 15.22 10.14 -2.30
C LEU A 233 16.21 8.96 -2.18
N ARG A 234 16.54 8.52 -0.97
CA ARG A 234 17.39 7.33 -0.71
C ARG A 234 16.59 6.10 -0.31
N MET A 235 15.31 6.23 -0.04
CA MET A 235 14.42 5.11 0.25
C MET A 235 14.12 4.38 -1.07
N ASP A 236 14.20 3.06 -1.06
CA ASP A 236 13.66 2.23 -2.13
C ASP A 236 12.17 1.93 -1.87
N ALA A 237 11.53 1.20 -2.79
CA ALA A 237 10.13 0.83 -2.66
C ALA A 237 9.83 0.08 -1.35
N LYS A 238 10.73 -0.81 -0.90
CA LYS A 238 10.52 -1.59 0.33
C LYS A 238 10.58 -0.70 1.58
N HIS A 239 11.51 0.25 1.63
CA HIS A 239 11.53 1.22 2.72
C HIS A 239 10.25 2.06 2.77
N VAL A 240 9.73 2.50 1.61
CA VAL A 240 8.50 3.30 1.57
C VAL A 240 7.28 2.48 2.01
N GLU A 241 7.14 1.26 1.50
CA GLU A 241 6.04 0.34 1.84
C GLU A 241 6.04 -0.01 3.33
N SER A 242 7.17 -0.50 3.86
CA SER A 242 7.27 -0.91 5.27
C SER A 242 7.10 0.26 6.23
N ASN A 243 7.68 1.43 5.93
CA ASN A 243 7.54 2.59 6.79
C ASN A 243 6.11 3.16 6.78
N LEU A 244 5.41 3.09 5.65
CA LEU A 244 3.98 3.42 5.60
C LEU A 244 3.17 2.48 6.50
N GLU A 245 3.42 1.18 6.43
CA GLU A 245 2.77 0.19 7.30
C GLU A 245 3.04 0.46 8.78
N TYR A 246 4.28 0.81 9.13
CA TYR A 246 4.65 1.18 10.50
C TYR A 246 3.88 2.40 10.99
N HIS A 247 3.81 3.46 10.18
CA HIS A 247 3.04 4.65 10.53
C HIS A 247 1.54 4.38 10.68
N VAL A 248 0.98 3.45 9.91
CA VAL A 248 -0.42 3.00 10.07
C VAL A 248 -0.62 2.26 11.39
N ARG A 249 0.30 1.38 11.80
CA ARG A 249 0.21 0.71 13.11
C ARG A 249 0.39 1.67 14.28
N TRP A 250 1.32 2.61 14.16
CA TRP A 250 1.56 3.63 15.18
C TRP A 250 0.42 4.63 15.31
N LEU A 251 -0.35 4.87 14.24
CA LEU A 251 -1.51 5.75 14.27
C LEU A 251 -2.57 5.25 15.26
N GLN A 252 -2.82 3.93 15.30
CA GLN A 252 -3.71 3.31 16.28
C GLN A 252 -3.18 3.41 17.71
N THR A 253 -1.85 3.36 17.88
CA THR A 253 -1.20 3.27 19.20
C THR A 253 -1.01 4.63 19.87
N TYR A 254 -0.60 5.64 19.10
CA TYR A 254 -0.20 6.95 19.64
C TYR A 254 -1.16 8.09 19.27
N GLY A 255 -2.12 7.84 18.39
CA GLY A 255 -3.00 8.87 17.80
C GLY A 255 -2.31 9.68 16.72
N PHE A 256 -3.03 10.67 16.17
CA PHE A 256 -2.52 11.50 15.07
C PHE A 256 -1.73 12.70 15.58
N SER A 257 -0.46 12.79 15.18
CA SER A 257 0.37 13.98 15.41
C SER A 257 0.71 14.68 14.10
N HIS A 258 0.95 15.99 14.15
CA HIS A 258 1.37 16.75 12.97
C HIS A 258 2.66 16.20 12.35
N GLN A 259 3.61 15.75 13.18
CA GLN A 259 4.85 15.12 12.73
C GLN A 259 4.59 13.81 11.98
N GLN A 260 3.69 12.95 12.48
CA GLN A 260 3.30 11.73 11.80
C GLN A 260 2.57 12.02 10.50
N GLY A 261 1.70 13.03 10.46
CA GLY A 261 1.04 13.50 9.23
C GLY A 261 2.03 13.92 8.14
N ARG A 262 3.11 14.62 8.49
CA ARG A 262 4.19 14.98 7.55
C ARG A 262 4.84 13.73 6.96
N TRP A 263 5.17 12.74 7.79
CA TRP A 263 5.78 11.49 7.34
C TRP A 263 4.85 10.68 6.44
N ILE A 264 3.59 10.50 6.85
CA ILE A 264 2.58 9.82 6.02
C ILE A 264 2.45 10.53 4.67
N TYR A 265 2.26 11.85 4.65
CA TYR A 265 2.18 12.62 3.41
C TYR A 265 3.41 12.43 2.52
N ALA A 266 4.61 12.50 3.11
CA ALA A 266 5.86 12.31 2.38
C ALA A 266 5.98 10.89 1.79
N LEU A 267 5.59 9.86 2.54
CA LEU A 267 5.58 8.47 2.06
C LEU A 267 4.57 8.27 0.92
N LEU A 268 3.38 8.88 1.03
CA LEU A 268 2.38 8.90 -0.06
C LEU A 268 2.94 9.56 -1.33
N VAL A 269 3.72 10.63 -1.21
CA VAL A 269 4.42 11.25 -2.35
C VAL A 269 5.44 10.29 -2.98
N CYS A 270 6.08 9.44 -2.19
CA CYS A 270 7.12 8.51 -2.65
C CYS A 270 6.57 7.23 -3.32
N LEU A 271 5.31 6.87 -3.10
CA LEU A 271 4.70 5.67 -3.70
C LEU A 271 4.68 5.75 -5.24
N GLU A 272 5.16 4.76 -5.97
CA GLU A 272 5.12 4.76 -7.46
C GLU A 272 3.87 4.02 -7.97
N LYS A 273 3.20 4.53 -9.02
CA LYS A 273 2.10 3.81 -9.70
C LYS A 273 2.68 2.93 -10.83
N PRO A 274 2.14 1.72 -11.11
CA PRO A 274 0.97 1.11 -10.50
C PRO A 274 1.24 0.56 -9.09
N LEU A 275 0.26 0.70 -8.19
CA LEU A 275 0.36 0.21 -6.81
C LEU A 275 0.07 -1.30 -6.74
N PHE A 276 0.78 -1.99 -5.86
CA PHE A 276 0.46 -3.38 -5.51
C PHE A 276 -0.81 -3.46 -4.65
N PRO A 277 -1.60 -4.55 -4.75
CA PRO A 277 -2.81 -4.72 -3.96
C PRO A 277 -2.60 -4.66 -2.44
N THR A 278 -1.44 -5.11 -1.96
CA THR A 278 -1.07 -5.04 -0.53
C THR A 278 -0.95 -3.60 -0.05
N VAL A 279 -0.29 -2.74 -0.83
CA VAL A 279 -0.14 -1.31 -0.52
C VAL A 279 -1.50 -0.61 -0.57
N LEU A 280 -2.37 -0.97 -1.52
CA LEU A 280 -3.74 -0.46 -1.56
C LEU A 280 -4.51 -0.84 -0.28
N SER A 281 -4.39 -2.07 0.21
CA SER A 281 -4.99 -2.45 1.50
C SER A 281 -4.50 -1.55 2.64
N THR A 282 -3.18 -1.33 2.74
CA THR A 282 -2.60 -0.44 3.75
C THR A 282 -3.12 0.99 3.65
N LEU A 283 -3.30 1.53 2.43
CA LEU A 283 -3.88 2.86 2.21
C LEU A 283 -5.35 2.94 2.64
N ARG A 284 -6.13 1.89 2.36
CA ARG A 284 -7.53 1.82 2.79
C ARG A 284 -7.65 1.76 4.31
N ASP A 285 -6.78 0.99 4.96
CA ASP A 285 -6.74 0.88 6.42
C ASP A 285 -6.28 2.19 7.06
N LEU A 286 -5.31 2.89 6.46
CA LEU A 286 -4.94 4.25 6.85
C LEU A 286 -6.13 5.21 6.80
N ALA A 287 -6.87 5.24 5.67
CA ALA A 287 -8.01 6.13 5.51
C ALA A 287 -9.14 5.82 6.51
N ARG A 288 -9.43 4.54 6.76
CA ARG A 288 -10.41 4.11 7.78
C ARG A 288 -10.00 4.54 9.18
N GLN A 289 -8.74 4.36 9.56
CA GLN A 289 -8.25 4.84 10.85
C GLN A 289 -8.28 6.36 10.97
N CYS A 290 -7.93 7.09 9.91
CA CYS A 290 -8.03 8.54 9.89
C CYS A 290 -9.48 9.01 10.11
N ALA A 291 -10.44 8.33 9.47
CA ALA A 291 -11.86 8.61 9.64
C ALA A 291 -12.35 8.30 11.07
N GLN A 292 -11.94 7.17 11.64
CA GLN A 292 -12.25 6.82 13.03
C GLN A 292 -11.71 7.89 14.00
N LEU A 293 -10.44 8.27 13.86
CA LEU A 293 -9.83 9.33 14.67
C LEU A 293 -10.54 10.67 14.50
N ARG A 294 -10.99 11.00 13.30
CA ARG A 294 -11.73 12.25 13.03
C ARG A 294 -13.01 12.38 13.86
N THR A 295 -13.65 11.27 14.26
CA THR A 295 -14.84 11.32 15.12
C THR A 295 -14.52 11.61 16.59
N THR A 296 -13.28 11.37 17.02
CA THR A 296 -12.82 11.60 18.39
C THR A 296 -12.37 13.05 18.64
N TYR A 297 -12.05 13.79 17.58
CA TYR A 297 -11.55 15.16 17.66
C TYR A 297 -12.68 16.21 17.69
N THR A 298 -12.36 17.38 18.23
CA THR A 298 -13.31 18.50 18.36
C THR A 298 -12.92 19.68 17.47
N SER A 299 -13.75 20.73 17.41
CA SER A 299 -13.46 21.95 16.65
C SER A 299 -12.20 22.70 17.12
N GLU A 300 -11.64 22.36 18.28
CA GLU A 300 -10.39 22.92 18.78
C GLU A 300 -9.17 22.31 18.08
N ASP A 301 -9.28 21.08 17.58
CA ASP A 301 -8.19 20.30 16.96
C ASP A 301 -8.14 20.48 15.44
N MET A 302 -8.32 21.71 14.95
CA MET A 302 -8.44 21.99 13.52
C MET A 302 -7.23 21.53 12.71
N GLU A 303 -6.01 21.59 13.26
CA GLU A 303 -4.80 21.18 12.55
C GLU A 303 -4.77 19.66 12.31
N GLN A 304 -5.15 18.88 13.31
CA GLN A 304 -5.25 17.42 13.24
C GLN A 304 -6.37 17.03 12.29
N LEU A 305 -7.55 17.64 12.43
CA LEU A 305 -8.70 17.42 11.54
C LEU A 305 -8.33 17.67 10.07
N ASN A 306 -7.66 18.78 9.78
CA ASN A 306 -7.20 19.11 8.42
C ASN A 306 -6.19 18.08 7.90
N GLY A 307 -5.27 17.60 8.75
CA GLY A 307 -4.32 16.56 8.39
C GLY A 307 -5.00 15.23 8.05
N LEU A 308 -5.99 14.81 8.85
CA LEU A 308 -6.77 13.60 8.62
C LEU A 308 -7.59 13.70 7.33
N ASN A 309 -8.29 14.83 7.13
CA ASN A 309 -9.06 15.11 5.93
C ASN A 309 -8.19 15.12 4.67
N LEU A 310 -6.97 15.67 4.76
CA LEU A 310 -6.01 15.66 3.66
C LEU A 310 -5.62 14.24 3.26
N ILE A 311 -5.31 13.38 4.25
CA ILE A 311 -4.93 11.98 3.99
C ILE A 311 -6.09 11.22 3.35
N ILE A 312 -7.30 11.30 3.91
CA ILE A 312 -8.51 10.66 3.36
C ILE A 312 -8.75 11.14 1.92
N CYS A 313 -8.64 12.44 1.67
CA CYS A 313 -8.80 13.02 0.35
C CYS A 313 -7.78 12.46 -0.66
N ILE A 314 -6.50 12.39 -0.29
CA ILE A 314 -5.45 11.86 -1.17
C ILE A 314 -5.71 10.38 -1.47
N VAL A 315 -6.01 9.57 -0.45
CA VAL A 315 -6.32 8.14 -0.64
C VAL A 315 -7.52 7.96 -1.56
N GLY A 316 -8.62 8.66 -1.29
CA GLY A 316 -9.86 8.46 -2.04
C GLY A 316 -9.86 9.07 -3.44
N LYS A 317 -9.26 10.24 -3.65
CA LYS A 317 -9.26 10.92 -4.96
C LYS A 317 -8.01 10.66 -5.81
N TYR A 318 -6.82 10.57 -5.21
CA TYR A 318 -5.58 10.38 -5.98
C TYR A 318 -5.26 8.91 -6.22
N PHE A 319 -5.50 8.05 -5.23
CA PHE A 319 -5.26 6.59 -5.34
C PHE A 319 -6.53 5.80 -5.68
N ASP A 320 -7.55 6.50 -6.19
CA ASP A 320 -8.74 5.92 -6.80
C ASP A 320 -9.58 5.04 -5.83
N GLN A 321 -9.52 5.31 -4.53
CA GLN A 321 -10.32 4.65 -3.48
C GLN A 321 -11.58 5.46 -3.15
N SER A 322 -12.39 5.76 -4.17
CA SER A 322 -13.50 6.71 -4.03
C SER A 322 -14.62 6.27 -3.10
N ASP A 323 -14.72 4.96 -2.83
CA ASP A 323 -15.65 4.36 -1.88
C ASP A 323 -15.36 4.76 -0.43
N LEU A 324 -14.16 5.28 -0.15
CA LEU A 324 -13.74 5.76 1.17
C LEU A 324 -13.94 7.27 1.37
N LEU A 325 -14.60 7.96 0.45
CA LEU A 325 -14.81 9.40 0.57
C LEU A 325 -16.09 9.70 1.32
N ASP A 326 -16.09 10.85 2.02
CA ASP A 326 -17.30 11.37 2.64
C ASP A 326 -18.39 11.57 1.58
N ASN A 327 -19.55 10.97 1.82
CA ASN A 327 -20.77 11.19 1.05
C ASN A 327 -21.27 12.63 1.30
N THR A 328 -20.65 13.60 0.64
CA THR A 328 -20.98 15.04 0.69
C THR A 328 -21.63 15.52 -0.60
#